data_AF-A0A0L8FFB5-F1
#
_entry.id   AF-A0A0L8FFB5-F1
#
_cell.length_a   1.000
_cell.length_b   1.000
_cell.length_c   1.000
_cell.angle_alpha   90.00
_cell.angle_beta   90.00
_cell.angle_gamma   90.00
#
_symmetry.space_group_name_H-M   'P 1'
#
loop_
_entity.id
_entity.type
_entity.pdbx_description
1 polymer ?
#
loop_
_entity_poly.entity_id
_entity_poly.type
_entity_poly.pdbx_seq_one_letter_code
_entity_poly.pdbx_strand_id
1 'polypeptide(L)'
;METLSPAFLTQVGILQMMSEDVSWTAYWHYWLQNQSDKSQQFWTKLADIYLPKLIEATKNSIHSNEISNDINRPFSNSRCFIKQGLPNKMHTLCALLNALQNVSEPVNYDDYNNIFCLAAVWSFSGTVCPQYHSAVDQWWRDTFPDHLQFPQDETVFDYGLDVKNHSFVKWTELEADSLISNKKRTDFTYSKKTLVTVTF
;
A
#
# COMPACT_ATOMS: atom_id res chain seq x y z
N MET A 1 -24.19 9.72 -17.23
CA MET A 1 -25.39 9.19 -17.92
C MET A 1 -26.67 9.96 -17.55
N GLU A 2 -26.60 11.05 -16.76
CA GLU A 2 -27.80 11.76 -16.29
C GLU A 2 -28.47 12.65 -17.36
N THR A 3 -27.96 12.70 -18.58
CA THR A 3 -28.42 13.61 -19.64
C THR A 3 -28.86 12.93 -20.94
N LEU A 4 -29.01 11.60 -20.97
CA LEU A 4 -29.44 10.88 -22.17
C LEU A 4 -30.94 10.55 -22.12
N SER A 5 -31.64 10.72 -23.24
CA SER A 5 -33.07 10.40 -23.38
C SER A 5 -33.32 8.90 -23.19
N PRO A 6 -34.35 8.48 -22.45
CA PRO A 6 -34.72 7.08 -22.26
C PRO A 6 -34.89 6.31 -23.58
N ALA A 7 -35.38 6.97 -24.63
CA ALA A 7 -35.55 6.37 -25.96
C ALA A 7 -34.21 6.03 -26.66
N PHE A 8 -33.15 6.77 -26.33
CA PHE A 8 -31.79 6.45 -26.81
C PHE A 8 -31.20 5.30 -25.99
N LEU A 9 -31.41 5.29 -24.66
CA LEU A 9 -30.93 4.22 -23.78
C LEU A 9 -31.54 2.84 -24.14
N THR A 10 -32.74 2.79 -24.72
CA THR A 10 -33.35 1.53 -25.21
C THR A 10 -32.74 1.00 -26.51
N GLN A 11 -32.03 1.84 -27.27
CA GLN A 11 -31.37 1.45 -28.52
C GLN A 11 -29.93 0.95 -28.28
N VAL A 12 -29.38 1.17 -27.08
CA VAL A 12 -28.03 0.74 -26.71
C VAL A 12 -28.13 -0.30 -25.60
N GLY A 13 -27.48 -1.45 -25.76
CA GLY A 13 -27.34 -2.42 -24.68
C GLY A 13 -26.40 -1.87 -23.61
N ILE A 14 -26.96 -1.36 -22.50
CA ILE A 14 -26.17 -0.85 -21.38
C ILE A 14 -25.88 -2.01 -20.43
N LEU A 15 -24.61 -2.42 -20.37
CA LEU A 15 -24.14 -3.32 -19.32
C LEU A 15 -23.76 -2.47 -18.10
N GLN A 16 -24.65 -2.42 -17.11
CA GLN A 16 -24.33 -1.82 -15.82
C GLN A 16 -23.55 -2.84 -15.00
N MET A 17 -22.24 -2.62 -14.86
CA MET A 17 -21.43 -3.37 -13.90
C MET A 17 -21.65 -2.78 -12.51
N MET A 18 -21.92 -3.63 -11.53
CA MET A 18 -21.96 -3.22 -10.13
C MET A 18 -20.53 -3.02 -9.63
N SER A 19 -20.30 -2.05 -8.74
CA SER A 19 -18.99 -1.86 -8.09
C SER A 19 -18.53 -3.07 -7.26
N GLU A 20 -19.45 -3.98 -6.96
CA GLU A 20 -19.22 -5.25 -6.27
C GLU A 20 -18.67 -6.35 -7.22
N ASP A 21 -18.89 -6.19 -8.53
CA ASP A 21 -18.47 -7.18 -9.54
C ASP A 21 -16.96 -7.18 -9.76
N VAL A 22 -16.28 -6.07 -9.43
CA VAL A 22 -14.81 -5.99 -9.47
C VAL A 22 -14.25 -6.54 -8.16
N SER A 23 -14.18 -7.86 -8.09
CA SER A 23 -13.62 -8.55 -6.93
C SER A 23 -12.11 -8.36 -6.90
N TRP A 24 -11.60 -7.69 -5.85
CA TRP A 24 -10.17 -7.53 -5.59
C TRP A 24 -9.39 -8.86 -5.60
N THR A 25 -10.07 -9.97 -5.33
CA THR A 25 -9.53 -11.33 -5.40
C THR A 25 -9.05 -11.69 -6.81
N ALA A 26 -9.74 -11.25 -7.85
CA ALA A 26 -9.36 -11.53 -9.23
C ALA A 26 -8.00 -10.88 -9.58
N TYR A 27 -7.78 -9.64 -9.14
CA TYR A 27 -6.49 -8.96 -9.30
C TYR A 27 -5.37 -9.70 -8.57
N TRP A 28 -5.61 -10.10 -7.32
CA TRP A 28 -4.64 -10.84 -6.53
C TRP A 28 -4.28 -12.19 -7.18
N HIS A 29 -5.29 -12.96 -7.59
CA HIS A 29 -5.07 -14.26 -8.23
C HIS A 29 -4.32 -14.12 -9.56
N TYR A 30 -4.68 -13.13 -10.38
CA TYR A 30 -3.98 -12.86 -11.64
C TYR A 30 -2.51 -12.51 -11.39
N TRP A 31 -2.24 -11.63 -10.43
CA TRP A 31 -0.88 -11.27 -10.07
C TRP A 31 -0.07 -12.47 -9.54
N LEU A 32 -0.70 -13.31 -8.72
CA LEU A 32 -0.10 -14.49 -8.13
C LEU A 32 0.25 -15.56 -9.18
N GLN A 33 -0.58 -15.73 -10.21
CA GLN A 33 -0.32 -16.64 -11.33
C GLN A 33 0.89 -16.24 -12.18
N ASN A 34 1.26 -14.96 -12.17
CA ASN A 34 2.45 -14.48 -12.87
C ASN A 34 3.75 -14.69 -12.07
N GLN A 35 3.69 -15.20 -10.85
CA GLN A 35 4.85 -15.46 -9.99
C GLN A 35 5.39 -16.89 -10.17
N SER A 36 6.63 -17.13 -9.72
CA SER A 36 7.17 -18.49 -9.68
C SER A 36 6.43 -19.36 -8.64
N ASP A 37 6.32 -20.68 -8.89
CA ASP A 37 5.62 -21.62 -7.99
C ASP A 37 6.13 -21.57 -6.53
N LYS A 38 7.43 -21.33 -6.34
CA LYS A 38 8.03 -21.22 -5.00
C LYS A 38 7.63 -19.92 -4.32
N SER A 39 7.73 -18.79 -5.03
CA SER A 39 7.36 -17.46 -4.52
C SER A 39 5.86 -17.36 -4.24
N GLN A 40 5.03 -18.03 -5.06
CA GLN A 40 3.58 -18.07 -4.88
C GLN A 40 3.17 -18.60 -3.49
N GLN A 41 3.83 -19.64 -2.99
CA GLN A 41 3.53 -20.20 -1.66
C GLN A 41 3.82 -19.19 -0.54
N PHE A 42 4.92 -18.45 -0.65
CA PHE A 42 5.27 -17.41 0.31
C PHE A 42 4.31 -16.22 0.26
N TRP A 43 4.01 -15.72 -0.94
CA TRP A 43 3.07 -14.62 -1.12
C TRP A 43 1.66 -14.97 -0.64
N THR A 44 1.20 -16.20 -0.89
CA THR A 44 -0.10 -16.68 -0.41
C THR A 44 -0.14 -16.72 1.13
N LYS A 45 0.91 -17.28 1.76
CA LYS A 45 1.00 -17.34 3.22
C LYS A 45 0.99 -15.94 3.86
N LEU A 46 1.70 -14.98 3.27
CA LEU A 46 1.69 -13.60 3.76
C LEU A 46 0.33 -12.94 3.53
N ALA A 47 -0.27 -13.13 2.36
CA ALA A 47 -1.58 -12.59 2.05
C ALA A 47 -2.66 -13.08 3.02
N ASP A 48 -2.65 -14.36 3.40
CA ASP A 48 -3.58 -14.93 4.38
C ASP A 48 -3.45 -14.28 5.77
N ILE A 49 -2.27 -13.77 6.12
CA ILE A 49 -2.02 -13.08 7.40
C ILE A 49 -2.46 -11.61 7.33
N TYR A 50 -2.06 -10.91 6.27
CA TYR A 50 -2.21 -9.45 6.18
C TYR A 50 -3.55 -9.02 5.58
N LEU A 51 -4.00 -9.65 4.48
CA LEU A 51 -5.16 -9.17 3.73
C LEU A 51 -6.46 -9.17 4.53
N PRO A 52 -6.81 -10.20 5.32
CA PRO A 52 -8.07 -10.20 6.06
C PRO A 52 -8.21 -8.96 6.97
N LYS A 53 -7.14 -8.62 7.70
CA LYS A 53 -7.11 -7.49 8.63
C LYS A 53 -7.13 -6.14 7.89
N LEU A 54 -6.42 -6.04 6.77
CA LEU A 54 -6.39 -4.82 5.93
C LEU A 54 -7.72 -4.56 5.22
N ILE A 55 -8.38 -5.61 4.76
CA ILE A 55 -9.71 -5.56 4.16
C ILE A 55 -10.74 -5.13 5.21
N GLU A 56 -10.67 -5.70 6.42
CA GLU A 56 -11.55 -5.32 7.52
C GLU A 56 -11.36 -3.84 7.90
N ALA A 57 -10.12 -3.38 8.06
CA ALA A 57 -9.80 -1.98 8.33
C ALA A 57 -10.34 -1.04 7.22
N THR A 58 -10.20 -1.45 5.96
CA THR A 58 -10.71 -0.69 4.81
C THR A 58 -12.24 -0.65 4.77
N LYS A 59 -12.92 -1.77 5.04
CA LYS A 59 -14.38 -1.82 5.12
C LYS A 59 -14.89 -0.94 6.26
N ASN A 60 -14.26 -1.03 7.43
CA ASN A 60 -14.62 -0.21 8.58
C ASN A 60 -14.45 1.28 8.27
N SER A 61 -13.42 1.68 7.51
CA SER A 61 -13.21 3.04 7.00
C SER A 61 -14.31 3.53 6.04
N ILE A 62 -14.77 2.66 5.13
CA ILE A 62 -15.78 2.99 4.12
C ILE A 62 -17.18 3.10 4.75
N HIS A 63 -17.50 2.22 5.70
CA HIS A 63 -18.80 2.20 6.38
C HIS A 63 -18.93 3.29 7.45
N SER A 64 -17.82 3.81 7.98
CA SER A 64 -17.81 4.96 8.91
C SER A 64 -17.93 6.30 8.18
N ASN A 65 -18.99 6.42 7.37
CA ASN A 65 -19.50 7.72 6.89
C ASN A 65 -20.19 8.51 8.02
N GLU A 66 -20.39 7.92 9.20
CA GLU A 66 -20.77 8.67 10.39
C GLU A 66 -19.53 9.30 11.02
N ILE A 67 -19.56 10.62 11.24
CA ILE A 67 -18.54 11.42 11.91
C ILE A 67 -18.40 10.89 13.34
N SER A 68 -17.63 9.84 13.53
CA SER A 68 -17.22 9.36 14.84
C SER A 68 -15.91 10.07 15.19
N ASN A 69 -15.96 10.97 16.17
CA ASN A 69 -14.81 11.68 16.73
C ASN A 69 -13.85 10.77 17.53
N ASP A 70 -13.85 9.46 17.25
CA ASP A 70 -13.02 8.50 17.97
C ASP A 70 -11.61 8.49 17.34
N ILE A 71 -10.69 9.18 18.03
CA ILE A 71 -9.27 9.28 17.66
C ILE A 71 -8.60 7.90 17.63
N ASN A 72 -9.18 6.90 18.30
CA ASN A 72 -8.62 5.53 18.34
C ASN A 72 -8.95 4.69 17.10
N ARG A 73 -9.73 5.22 16.15
CA ARG A 73 -9.98 4.56 14.86
C ARG A 73 -9.21 5.29 13.75
N PRO A 74 -7.97 4.88 13.45
CA PRO A 74 -7.10 5.60 12.50
C PRO A 74 -7.71 5.72 11.09
N PHE A 75 -8.62 4.84 10.71
CA PHE A 75 -9.26 4.80 9.39
C PHE A 75 -10.67 5.42 9.33
N SER A 76 -11.25 5.88 10.46
CA SER A 76 -12.66 6.34 10.53
C SER A 76 -12.87 7.80 10.10
N ASN A 77 -11.81 8.62 10.15
CA ASN A 77 -11.90 10.04 9.86
C ASN A 77 -11.88 10.31 8.34
N SER A 78 -13.05 10.15 7.72
CA SER A 78 -13.36 10.31 6.28
C SER A 78 -12.92 11.63 5.60
N ARG A 79 -12.37 12.62 6.33
CA ARG A 79 -11.91 13.90 5.78
C ARG A 79 -10.46 13.89 5.27
N CYS A 80 -9.74 12.80 5.49
CA CYS A 80 -8.29 12.75 5.33
C CYS A 80 -7.78 11.51 4.58
N PHE A 81 -8.70 10.67 4.09
CA PHE A 81 -8.38 9.59 3.16
C PHE A 81 -8.91 9.96 1.79
N ILE A 82 -8.09 9.78 0.75
CA ILE A 82 -8.65 9.65 -0.60
C ILE A 82 -9.49 8.37 -0.57
N LYS A 83 -10.81 8.48 -0.77
CA LYS A 83 -11.72 7.34 -0.81
C LYS A 83 -11.37 6.46 -2.01
N GLN A 84 -10.44 5.54 -1.80
CA GLN A 84 -10.03 4.53 -2.75
C GLN A 84 -10.78 3.25 -2.43
N GLY A 85 -11.45 2.69 -3.43
CA GLY A 85 -12.07 1.37 -3.30
C GLY A 85 -11.01 0.31 -2.97
N LEU A 86 -11.45 -0.78 -2.34
CA LEU A 86 -10.58 -1.92 -2.07
C LEU A 86 -9.85 -2.46 -3.33
N PRO A 87 -10.48 -2.51 -4.52
CA PRO A 87 -9.78 -2.89 -5.76
C PRO A 87 -8.60 -1.99 -6.10
N ASN A 88 -8.70 -0.67 -5.89
CA ASN A 88 -7.62 0.28 -6.15
C ASN A 88 -6.45 0.07 -5.21
N LYS A 89 -6.71 -0.10 -3.91
CA LYS A 89 -5.66 -0.40 -2.91
C LYS A 89 -4.95 -1.71 -3.24
N MET A 90 -5.71 -2.74 -3.62
CA MET A 90 -5.16 -4.03 -4.03
C MET A 90 -4.36 -3.95 -5.33
N HIS A 91 -4.80 -3.12 -6.27
CA HIS A 91 -4.03 -2.85 -7.49
C HIS A 91 -2.69 -2.17 -7.17
N THR A 92 -2.69 -1.15 -6.30
CA THR A 92 -1.46 -0.50 -5.83
C THR A 92 -0.54 -1.48 -5.10
N LEU A 93 -1.08 -2.36 -4.26
CA LEU A 93 -0.31 -3.42 -3.61
C LEU A 93 0.42 -4.30 -4.64
N CYS A 94 -0.31 -4.81 -5.62
CA CYS A 94 0.26 -5.67 -6.67
C CYS A 94 1.32 -4.94 -7.50
N ALA A 95 1.08 -3.66 -7.82
CA ALA A 95 2.02 -2.83 -8.57
C ALA A 95 3.32 -2.60 -7.78
N LEU A 96 3.24 -2.29 -6.48
CA LEU A 96 4.40 -2.12 -5.61
C LEU A 96 5.18 -3.43 -5.43
N LEU A 97 4.49 -4.56 -5.23
CA LEU A 97 5.15 -5.86 -5.14
C LEU A 97 5.90 -6.21 -6.42
N ASN A 98 5.33 -5.91 -7.59
CA ASN A 98 6.00 -6.10 -8.87
C ASN A 98 7.22 -5.18 -9.01
N ALA A 99 7.09 -3.90 -8.64
CA ALA A 99 8.20 -2.95 -8.68
C ALA A 99 9.36 -3.40 -7.79
N LEU A 100 9.09 -3.81 -6.55
CA LEU A 100 10.12 -4.23 -5.59
C LEU A 100 10.83 -5.52 -6.03
N GLN A 101 10.08 -6.49 -6.55
CA GLN A 101 10.66 -7.73 -7.09
C GLN A 101 11.55 -7.52 -8.32
N ASN A 102 11.21 -6.54 -9.18
CA ASN A 102 12.04 -6.21 -10.33
C ASN A 102 13.40 -5.61 -9.94
N VAL A 103 13.51 -5.01 -8.76
CA VAL A 103 14.77 -4.40 -8.28
C VAL A 103 15.62 -5.42 -7.52
N SER A 104 15.00 -6.27 -6.70
CA SER A 104 15.70 -7.37 -6.02
C SER A 104 14.77 -8.56 -5.79
N GLU A 105 15.28 -9.76 -6.10
CA GLU A 105 14.54 -10.99 -5.91
C GLU A 105 14.67 -11.46 -4.44
N PRO A 106 13.57 -11.62 -3.70
CA PRO A 106 13.62 -12.08 -2.31
C PRO A 106 14.09 -13.52 -2.20
N VAL A 107 15.02 -13.77 -1.26
CA VAL A 107 15.65 -15.08 -1.07
C VAL A 107 15.06 -15.81 0.13
N ASN A 108 14.88 -15.10 1.24
CA ASN A 108 14.41 -15.65 2.51
C ASN A 108 12.98 -15.22 2.85
N TYR A 109 12.32 -15.96 3.73
CA TYR A 109 10.97 -15.63 4.20
C TYR A 109 10.87 -14.20 4.76
N ASP A 110 11.90 -13.75 5.47
CA ASP A 110 11.96 -12.41 6.05
C ASP A 110 12.00 -11.32 4.95
N ASP A 111 12.68 -11.58 3.84
CA ASP A 111 12.71 -10.67 2.68
C ASP A 111 11.32 -10.52 2.06
N TYR A 112 10.62 -11.66 1.85
CA TYR A 112 9.24 -11.67 1.37
C TYR A 112 8.33 -10.89 2.32
N ASN A 113 8.49 -11.09 3.63
CA ASN A 113 7.70 -10.39 4.64
C ASN A 113 7.97 -8.88 4.62
N ASN A 114 9.23 -8.45 4.55
CA ASN A 114 9.61 -7.04 4.56
C ASN A 114 9.12 -6.32 3.30
N ILE A 115 9.26 -6.94 2.13
CA ILE A 115 8.71 -6.44 0.86
C ILE A 115 7.19 -6.34 0.93
N PHE A 116 6.52 -7.38 1.43
CA PHE A 116 5.06 -7.38 1.55
C PHE A 116 4.57 -6.29 2.49
N CYS A 117 5.21 -6.17 3.65
CA CYS A 117 4.89 -5.20 4.67
C CYS A 117 4.99 -3.78 4.13
N LEU A 118 6.11 -3.44 3.48
CA LEU A 118 6.31 -2.14 2.85
C LEU A 118 5.19 -1.86 1.83
N ALA A 119 4.96 -2.79 0.90
CA ALA A 119 3.94 -2.64 -0.13
C ALA A 119 2.53 -2.49 0.46
N ALA A 120 2.22 -3.18 1.55
CA ALA A 120 0.93 -3.10 2.24
C ALA A 120 0.75 -1.77 3.00
N VAL A 121 1.78 -1.29 3.69
CA VAL A 121 1.76 0.01 4.37
C VAL A 121 1.49 1.13 3.36
N TRP A 122 2.23 1.16 2.24
CA TRP A 122 2.08 2.21 1.23
C TRP A 122 0.77 2.11 0.44
N SER A 123 0.28 0.91 0.12
CA SER A 123 -0.98 0.76 -0.63
C SER A 123 -2.23 1.04 0.20
N PHE A 124 -2.28 0.59 1.46
CA PHE A 124 -3.46 0.77 2.31
C PHE A 124 -3.44 2.08 3.09
N SER A 125 -2.26 2.47 3.58
CA SER A 125 -2.07 3.62 4.45
C SER A 125 -1.39 4.81 3.78
N GLY A 126 -0.82 4.69 2.58
CA GLY A 126 -0.10 5.80 1.93
C GLY A 126 -0.93 7.03 1.59
N THR A 127 -2.26 6.94 1.71
CA THR A 127 -3.19 8.07 1.48
C THR A 127 -3.62 8.77 2.77
N VAL A 128 -3.11 8.34 3.94
CA VAL A 128 -3.44 8.94 5.23
C VAL A 128 -2.66 10.25 5.42
N CYS A 129 -3.32 11.30 5.89
CA CYS A 129 -2.62 12.54 6.17
C CYS A 129 -1.66 12.40 7.37
N PRO A 130 -0.60 13.22 7.40
CA PRO A 130 0.43 13.21 8.44
C PRO A 130 -0.09 13.20 9.89
N GLN A 131 -1.18 13.91 10.18
CA GLN A 131 -1.70 14.01 11.56
C GLN A 131 -2.24 12.68 12.13
N TYR A 132 -2.49 11.67 11.30
CA TYR A 132 -2.91 10.33 11.75
C TYR A 132 -1.80 9.28 11.60
N HIS A 133 -0.57 9.68 11.23
CA HIS A 133 0.55 8.75 11.04
C HIS A 133 0.84 7.95 12.30
N SER A 134 0.86 8.59 13.47
CA SER A 134 1.10 7.91 14.76
C SER A 134 -0.01 6.90 15.12
N ALA A 135 -1.27 7.22 14.82
CA ALA A 135 -2.39 6.33 15.10
C ALA A 135 -2.38 5.11 14.18
N VAL A 136 -2.00 5.31 12.91
CA VAL A 136 -1.82 4.21 11.94
C VAL A 136 -0.61 3.35 12.33
N ASP A 137 0.51 3.97 12.69
CA ASP A 137 1.71 3.26 13.15
C ASP A 137 1.41 2.34 14.33
N GLN A 138 0.71 2.85 15.35
CA GLN A 138 0.29 2.06 16.50
C GLN A 138 -0.61 0.90 16.08
N TRP A 139 -1.59 1.15 15.20
CA TRP A 139 -2.46 0.09 14.70
C TRP A 139 -1.68 -1.02 13.98
N TRP A 140 -0.68 -0.67 13.17
CA TRP A 140 0.18 -1.66 12.51
C TRP A 140 0.92 -2.49 13.57
N ARG A 141 1.59 -1.83 14.53
CA ARG A 141 2.36 -2.50 15.60
C ARG A 141 1.51 -3.44 16.46
N ASP A 142 0.29 -3.03 16.79
CA ASP A 142 -0.66 -3.85 17.56
C ASP A 142 -1.21 -5.03 16.74
N THR A 143 -1.37 -4.83 15.43
CA THR A 143 -2.01 -5.81 14.54
C THR A 143 -1.02 -6.88 14.06
N PHE A 144 0.25 -6.53 13.87
CA PHE A 144 1.30 -7.39 13.30
C PHE A 144 2.61 -7.37 14.12
N PRO A 145 2.55 -7.65 15.44
CA PRO A 145 3.72 -7.53 16.31
C PRO A 145 4.88 -8.46 15.88
N ASP A 146 4.56 -9.67 15.41
CA ASP A 146 5.57 -10.68 15.04
C ASP A 146 6.17 -10.48 13.64
N HIS A 147 5.56 -9.61 12.82
CA HIS A 147 5.94 -9.44 11.42
C HIS A 147 6.51 -8.05 11.11
N LEU A 148 6.40 -7.10 12.03
CA LEU A 148 6.93 -5.76 11.89
C LEU A 148 8.34 -5.68 12.48
N GLN A 149 9.34 -5.60 11.62
CA GLN A 149 10.74 -5.40 12.02
C GLN A 149 11.13 -3.91 12.09
N PHE A 150 10.15 -3.01 12.24
CA PHE A 150 10.43 -1.58 12.35
C PHE A 150 10.99 -1.21 13.73
N PRO A 151 12.10 -0.45 13.80
CA PRO A 151 12.57 0.10 15.07
C PRO A 151 11.47 0.92 15.75
N GLN A 152 11.42 0.88 17.08
CA GLN A 152 10.38 1.55 17.87
C GLN A 152 10.52 3.08 17.93
N ASP A 153 11.63 3.64 17.45
CA ASP A 153 11.96 5.05 17.67
C ASP A 153 11.15 6.02 16.80
N GLU A 154 10.61 5.59 15.66
CA GLU A 154 9.89 6.45 14.69
C GLU A 154 8.69 5.73 14.05
N THR A 155 7.94 6.42 13.17
CA THR A 155 6.75 5.84 12.54
C THR A 155 7.10 4.94 11.37
N VAL A 156 6.24 3.98 11.02
CA VAL A 156 6.39 3.13 9.82
C VAL A 156 6.59 3.92 8.51
N PHE A 157 6.17 5.20 8.47
CA PHE A 157 6.33 6.06 7.30
C PHE A 157 7.74 6.63 7.15
N ASP A 158 8.54 6.66 8.23
CA ASP A 158 9.90 7.19 8.26
C ASP A 158 10.96 6.15 7.80
N TYR A 159 10.54 4.90 7.62
CA TYR A 159 11.40 3.79 7.18
C TYR A 159 11.16 3.44 5.71
N GLY A 160 12.26 3.22 4.99
CA GLY A 160 12.30 2.62 3.67
C GLY A 160 12.93 1.22 3.72
N LEU A 161 12.76 0.45 2.64
CA LEU A 161 13.43 -0.84 2.48
C LEU A 161 14.74 -0.66 1.71
N ASP A 162 15.86 -1.04 2.31
CA ASP A 162 17.10 -1.19 1.56
C ASP A 162 16.99 -2.42 0.67
N VAL A 163 16.94 -2.18 -0.63
CA VAL A 163 16.72 -3.22 -1.64
C VAL A 163 17.88 -4.23 -1.71
N LYS A 164 19.08 -3.88 -1.22
CA LYS A 164 20.23 -4.80 -1.23
C LYS A 164 20.21 -5.79 -0.06
N ASN A 165 19.80 -5.31 1.11
CA ASN A 165 19.84 -6.09 2.35
C ASN A 165 18.45 -6.57 2.81
N HIS A 166 17.39 -6.16 2.10
CA HIS A 166 15.99 -6.37 2.47
C HIS A 166 15.68 -5.99 3.92
N SER A 167 16.39 -4.99 4.45
CA SER A 167 16.27 -4.49 5.81
C SER A 167 15.64 -3.09 5.82
N PHE A 168 14.91 -2.79 6.90
CA PHE A 168 14.34 -1.46 7.08
C PHE A 168 15.42 -0.48 7.55
N VAL A 169 15.57 0.61 6.79
CA VAL A 169 16.49 1.72 7.09
C VAL A 169 15.71 3.01 7.10
N LYS A 170 16.19 4.03 7.81
CA LYS A 170 15.53 5.34 7.79
C LYS A 170 15.67 5.96 6.40
N TRP A 171 14.63 6.66 5.94
CA TRP A 171 14.69 7.34 4.63
C TRP A 171 15.91 8.29 4.52
N THR A 172 16.26 8.97 5.61
CA THR A 172 17.43 9.86 5.69
C THR A 172 18.77 9.15 5.46
N GLU A 173 18.87 7.87 5.77
CA GLU A 173 20.08 7.07 5.56
C GLU A 173 20.14 6.52 4.13
N LEU A 174 18.99 6.16 3.56
CA LEU A 174 18.87 5.77 2.15
C LEU A 174 19.26 6.92 1.20
N GLU A 175 18.93 8.16 1.59
CA GLU A 175 19.37 9.36 0.89
C GLU A 175 20.90 9.52 0.91
N ALA A 176 21.57 9.21 2.01
CA ALA A 176 23.02 9.35 2.09
C ALA A 176 23.75 8.38 1.15
N ASP A 177 23.30 7.13 1.07
CA ASP A 177 23.94 6.09 0.26
C ASP A 177 23.73 6.30 -1.25
N SER A 178 22.53 6.78 -1.63
CA SER A 178 22.22 7.17 -3.01
C SER A 178 22.94 8.45 -3.46
N LEU A 179 23.24 9.38 -2.55
CA LEU A 179 24.04 10.58 -2.83
C LEU A 179 25.54 10.28 -2.96
N ILE A 180 26.06 9.29 -2.22
CA ILE A 180 27.47 8.84 -2.36
C ILE A 180 27.67 8.13 -3.71
N SER A 181 26.68 7.34 -4.15
CA SER A 181 26.63 6.73 -5.48
C SER A 181 26.48 7.77 -6.61
N ASN A 182 25.61 8.77 -6.43
CA ASN A 182 25.30 9.78 -7.45
C ASN A 182 26.23 11.00 -7.48
N LYS A 183 27.32 11.03 -6.70
CA LYS A 183 28.31 12.13 -6.76
C LYS A 183 29.02 12.28 -8.13
N LYS A 184 28.73 11.41 -9.11
CA LYS A 184 29.13 11.58 -10.52
C LYS A 184 28.11 12.31 -11.41
N ARG A 185 26.93 12.71 -10.93
CA ARG A 185 25.91 13.32 -11.81
C ARG A 185 25.20 14.51 -11.15
N THR A 186 25.94 15.62 -11.10
CA THR A 186 25.52 17.04 -11.16
C THR A 186 24.17 17.48 -10.56
N ASP A 187 24.28 18.30 -9.51
CA ASP A 187 23.64 19.61 -9.30
C ASP A 187 22.17 19.80 -9.72
N PHE A 188 21.23 19.35 -8.89
CA PHE A 188 19.92 19.99 -8.78
C PHE A 188 19.43 19.99 -7.32
N THR A 189 19.56 21.12 -6.65
CA THR A 189 18.96 21.41 -5.34
C THR A 189 17.51 21.85 -5.53
N TYR A 190 16.54 21.00 -5.15
CA TYR A 190 15.20 21.44 -4.77
C TYR A 190 14.69 20.64 -3.56
N SER A 191 13.84 21.30 -2.77
CA SER A 191 13.38 20.92 -1.42
C SER A 191 13.01 19.42 -1.28
N LYS A 192 13.83 18.70 -0.50
CA LYS A 192 14.00 17.24 -0.53
C LYS A 192 12.87 16.40 0.10
N LYS A 193 11.89 16.99 0.77
CA LYS A 193 10.88 16.22 1.52
C LYS A 193 9.67 15.75 0.71
N THR A 194 9.42 16.30 -0.48
CA THR A 194 8.15 16.05 -1.22
C THR A 194 8.33 15.24 -2.49
N LEU A 195 9.53 15.17 -3.07
CA LEU A 195 9.75 14.50 -4.36
C LEU A 195 9.78 12.97 -4.26
N VAL A 196 10.15 12.40 -3.11
CA VAL A 196 10.30 10.95 -2.97
C VAL A 196 8.94 10.24 -2.93
N THR A 197 7.89 10.89 -2.43
CA THR A 197 6.53 10.33 -2.42
C THR A 197 5.88 10.26 -3.81
N VAL A 198 6.40 11.01 -4.79
CA VAL A 198 5.79 11.11 -6.14
C VAL A 198 6.43 10.14 -7.15
N THR A 199 7.52 9.46 -6.77
CA THR A 199 8.20 8.47 -7.65
C THR A 199 7.79 7.02 -7.34
N PHE A 200 6.78 6.81 -6.50
CA PHE A 200 6.16 5.50 -6.22
C PHE A 200 4.66 5.53 -6.50
#